data_AF-A0A1F7LT42-F1
#
_entry.id   AF-A0A1F7LT42-F1
#
_cell.length_a   1.000
_cell.length_b   1.000
_cell.length_c   1.000
_cell.angle_alpha   90.00
_cell.angle_beta   90.00
_cell.angle_gamma   90.00
#
_symmetry.space_group_name_H-M   'P 1'
#
loop_
_entity.id
_entity.type
_entity.pdbx_description
1 polymer ?
#
loop_
_entity_poly.entity_id
_entity_poly.type
_entity_poly.pdbx_seq_one_letter_code
_entity_poly.pdbx_strand_id
1 'polypeptide(L)'
;MSPIRLVVFLAACLLAAEPALAQPKIKKAPPAGPLITIHAPHSEQFEVALDEVELDWSGDPTAKSAAPGHYATAIAGAAVVDTDVQRATFRVSGIFDQADLSARAKALQAANPGADYYLVLYEPGRPRTKATRRLLTREVAMLLDPGTSPQGVLAGLPGGGLRAVPGVADGYVVEAAEPLAAVELADELRQRGGVRNAYPLLKRQQFPR
;
A
#
# COMPACT_ATOMS: atom_id res chain seq x y z
N MET A 1 -19.38 32.52 -85.79
CA MET A 1 -19.35 31.05 -85.88
C MET A 1 -18.25 30.55 -84.96
N SER A 2 -18.63 29.74 -83.96
CA SER A 2 -17.81 29.06 -82.93
C SER A 2 -16.59 28.27 -83.47
N PRO A 3 -15.58 27.88 -82.65
CA PRO A 3 -15.76 27.40 -81.28
C PRO A 3 -14.74 27.77 -80.19
N ILE A 4 -15.29 27.66 -78.98
CA ILE A 4 -14.71 27.51 -77.64
C ILE A 4 -13.52 26.54 -77.64
N ARG A 5 -12.41 26.95 -77.01
CA ARG A 5 -11.40 26.02 -76.48
C ARG A 5 -11.19 26.26 -74.99
N LEU A 6 -11.74 25.31 -74.25
CA LEU A 6 -11.55 25.01 -72.85
C LEU A 6 -10.07 24.69 -72.60
N VAL A 7 -9.40 25.42 -71.70
CA VAL A 7 -8.11 24.99 -71.13
C VAL A 7 -8.31 24.90 -69.62
N VAL A 8 -8.41 23.65 -69.15
CA VAL A 8 -8.39 23.26 -67.75
C VAL A 8 -6.95 23.30 -67.29
N PHE A 9 -6.59 24.19 -66.37
CA PHE A 9 -5.34 24.08 -65.63
C PHE A 9 -5.62 23.49 -64.25
N LEU A 10 -5.34 22.19 -64.15
CA LEU A 10 -5.22 21.44 -62.91
C LEU A 10 -3.83 21.77 -62.33
N ALA A 11 -3.75 22.37 -61.14
CA ALA A 11 -2.49 22.51 -60.41
C ALA A 11 -2.69 22.15 -58.94
N ALA A 12 -1.98 21.10 -58.57
CA ALA A 12 -2.06 20.32 -57.34
C ALA A 12 -1.89 21.15 -56.05
N CYS A 13 -2.82 20.97 -55.11
CA CYS A 13 -2.59 21.32 -53.71
C CYS A 13 -1.54 20.36 -53.12
N LEU A 14 -0.31 20.85 -52.91
CA LEU A 14 0.64 20.20 -52.01
C LEU A 14 0.11 20.36 -50.57
N LEU A 15 -0.58 19.34 -50.08
CA LEU A 15 -0.80 19.13 -48.65
C LEU A 15 0.52 18.69 -48.03
N ALA A 16 1.25 19.64 -47.43
CA ALA A 16 2.33 19.31 -46.52
C ALA A 16 1.71 18.64 -45.28
N ALA A 17 1.93 17.34 -45.14
CA ALA A 17 1.60 16.61 -43.92
C ALA A 17 2.52 17.10 -42.80
N GLU A 18 1.99 17.88 -41.87
CA GLU A 18 2.68 18.19 -40.62
C GLU A 18 2.93 16.87 -39.87
N PRO A 19 4.18 16.59 -39.44
CA PRO A 19 4.42 15.44 -38.58
C PRO A 19 3.73 15.69 -37.25
N ALA A 20 2.73 14.86 -36.94
CA ALA A 20 2.07 14.84 -35.65
C ALA A 20 3.13 14.69 -34.56
N LEU A 21 3.43 15.80 -33.87
CA LEU A 21 4.17 15.80 -32.62
C LEU A 21 3.48 14.82 -31.69
N ALA A 22 4.16 13.71 -31.38
CA ALA A 22 3.72 12.74 -30.40
C ALA A 22 3.41 13.49 -29.11
N GLN A 23 2.12 13.58 -28.77
CA GLN A 23 1.70 14.16 -27.50
C GLN A 23 2.39 13.38 -26.38
N PRO A 24 3.10 14.04 -25.45
CA PRO A 24 3.65 13.34 -24.30
C PRO A 24 2.50 12.65 -23.60
N LYS A 25 2.57 11.32 -23.47
CA LYS A 25 1.64 10.56 -22.63
C LYS A 25 1.75 11.15 -21.23
N ILE A 26 0.81 12.03 -20.86
CA ILE A 26 0.67 12.51 -19.50
C ILE A 26 0.38 11.25 -18.69
N LYS A 27 1.41 10.72 -18.03
CA LYS A 27 1.23 9.68 -17.02
C LYS A 27 0.38 10.35 -15.95
N LYS A 28 -0.94 10.11 -15.99
CA LYS A 28 -1.88 10.62 -14.99
C LYS A 28 -1.29 10.25 -13.63
N ALA A 29 -0.98 11.26 -12.82
CA ALA A 29 -0.48 11.01 -11.48
C ALA A 29 -1.51 10.10 -10.78
N PRO A 30 -1.06 9.08 -10.04
CA PRO A 30 -1.96 8.27 -9.24
C PRO A 30 -2.86 9.18 -8.39
N PRO A 31 -4.13 8.82 -8.18
CA PRO A 31 -5.00 9.62 -7.32
C PRO A 31 -4.34 9.80 -5.95
N ALA A 32 -4.40 11.03 -5.44
CA ALA A 32 -3.95 11.34 -4.09
C ALA A 32 -4.80 10.52 -3.11
N GLY A 33 -4.16 9.61 -2.41
CA GLY A 33 -4.80 8.79 -1.40
C GLY A 33 -5.08 9.55 -0.11
N PRO A 34 -5.91 8.99 0.77
CA PRO A 34 -6.11 9.54 2.10
C PRO A 34 -4.82 9.51 2.91
N LEU A 35 -4.64 10.53 3.75
CA LEU A 35 -3.50 10.65 4.65
C LEU A 35 -3.78 9.94 5.97
N ILE A 36 -2.80 9.19 6.46
CA ILE A 36 -2.76 8.61 7.79
C ILE A 36 -1.54 9.12 8.55
N THR A 37 -1.64 9.22 9.88
CA THR A 37 -0.52 9.61 10.71
C THR A 37 0.02 8.39 11.45
N ILE A 38 1.34 8.19 11.38
CA ILE A 38 2.04 7.12 12.10
C ILE A 38 2.98 7.79 13.11
N HIS A 39 2.84 7.41 14.37
CA HIS A 39 3.50 8.06 15.49
C HIS A 39 4.72 7.27 15.99
N ALA A 40 5.82 7.16 15.21
CA ALA A 40 7.07 6.59 15.73
C ALA A 40 8.34 6.87 14.92
N PRO A 41 9.45 7.31 15.57
CA PRO A 41 9.53 8.00 16.87
C PRO A 41 8.97 9.44 16.81
N HIS A 42 8.77 9.96 15.61
CA HIS A 42 8.08 11.22 15.34
C HIS A 42 6.76 10.92 14.63
N SER A 43 5.85 11.89 14.66
CA SER A 43 4.61 11.79 13.88
C SER A 43 4.95 12.05 12.41
N GLU A 44 4.74 11.05 11.57
CA GLU A 44 4.93 11.13 10.13
C GLU A 44 3.60 10.91 9.42
N GLN A 45 3.36 11.69 8.36
CA GLN A 45 2.18 11.51 7.52
C GLN A 45 2.52 10.61 6.34
N PHE A 46 1.62 9.69 6.05
CA PHE A 46 1.70 8.78 4.91
C PHE A 46 0.43 8.86 4.10
N GLU A 47 0.58 8.79 2.79
CA GLU A 47 -0.50 8.64 1.84
C GLU A 47 -0.75 7.15 1.58
N VAL A 48 -1.99 6.68 1.78
CA VAL A 48 -2.39 5.31 1.45
C VAL A 48 -2.53 5.17 -0.06
N ALA A 49 -1.76 4.27 -0.68
CA ALA A 49 -1.87 4.01 -2.11
C ALA A 49 -3.13 3.18 -2.40
N LEU A 50 -4.21 3.86 -2.80
CA LEU A 50 -5.48 3.22 -3.19
C LEU A 50 -5.39 2.32 -4.43
N ASP A 51 -4.23 2.26 -5.07
CA ASP A 51 -3.98 1.47 -6.27
C ASP A 51 -2.92 0.39 -6.08
N GLU A 52 -2.36 0.19 -4.87
CA GLU A 52 -1.29 -0.80 -4.65
C GLU A 52 -1.52 -1.66 -3.40
N VAL A 53 -1.32 -2.97 -3.55
CA VAL A 53 -1.32 -3.96 -2.44
C VAL A 53 -0.06 -4.83 -2.56
N GLU A 54 0.59 -5.14 -1.45
CA GLU A 54 1.71 -6.09 -1.42
C GLU A 54 1.31 -7.37 -0.69
N LEU A 55 1.64 -8.52 -1.28
CA LEU A 55 1.57 -9.83 -0.64
C LEU A 55 2.99 -10.29 -0.26
N ASP A 56 3.14 -10.88 0.93
CA ASP A 56 4.39 -11.41 1.46
C ASP A 56 4.16 -12.82 2.04
N TRP A 57 4.90 -13.81 1.54
CA TRP A 57 4.87 -15.19 2.01
C TRP A 57 6.01 -15.51 2.98
N SER A 58 6.77 -14.52 3.47
CA SER A 58 7.90 -14.78 4.38
C SER A 58 7.52 -15.41 5.71
N GLY A 59 6.24 -15.39 6.09
CA GLY A 59 5.71 -16.14 7.22
C GLY A 59 5.52 -17.64 6.96
N ASP A 60 5.44 -18.06 5.69
CA ASP A 60 5.34 -19.46 5.29
C ASP A 60 6.74 -20.10 5.20
N PRO A 61 7.03 -21.15 6.00
CA PRO A 61 8.33 -21.81 6.01
C PRO A 61 8.78 -22.37 4.65
N THR A 62 7.84 -22.66 3.76
CA THR A 62 8.10 -23.25 2.44
C THR A 62 8.36 -22.21 1.35
N ALA A 63 8.05 -20.94 1.61
CA ALA A 63 8.01 -19.89 0.59
C ALA A 63 9.36 -19.65 -0.11
N LYS A 64 10.49 -19.78 0.60
CA LYS A 64 11.82 -19.63 -0.01
C LYS A 64 12.07 -20.62 -1.15
N SER A 65 11.62 -21.86 -0.98
CA SER A 65 11.83 -22.93 -1.96
C SER A 65 10.77 -22.93 -3.04
N ALA A 66 9.52 -22.64 -2.68
CA ALA A 66 8.40 -22.60 -3.62
C ALA A 66 8.38 -21.34 -4.51
N ALA A 67 9.07 -20.27 -4.09
CA ALA A 67 9.10 -18.97 -4.76
C ALA A 67 7.71 -18.43 -5.14
N PRO A 68 6.72 -18.42 -4.22
CA PRO A 68 5.33 -18.13 -4.54
C PRO A 68 5.12 -16.72 -5.11
N GLY A 69 6.00 -15.76 -4.81
CA GLY A 69 5.87 -14.40 -5.34
C GLY A 69 6.05 -14.33 -6.87
N HIS A 70 6.79 -15.25 -7.49
CA HIS A 70 6.89 -15.35 -8.96
C HIS A 70 5.64 -15.95 -9.60
N TYR A 71 4.80 -16.63 -8.83
CA TYR A 71 3.59 -17.34 -9.28
C TYR A 71 2.32 -16.76 -8.65
N ALA A 72 2.39 -15.51 -8.19
CA ALA A 72 1.30 -14.85 -7.51
C ALA A 72 0.06 -14.74 -8.43
N THR A 73 -1.08 -15.17 -7.92
CA THR A 73 -2.34 -15.22 -8.67
C THR A 73 -3.03 -13.86 -8.63
N ALA A 74 -3.24 -13.26 -9.81
CA ALA A 74 -4.05 -12.05 -9.94
C ALA A 74 -5.55 -12.38 -9.92
N ILE A 75 -6.34 -11.40 -9.48
CA ILE A 75 -7.81 -11.45 -9.54
C ILE A 75 -8.33 -10.35 -10.47
N ALA A 76 -9.60 -10.39 -10.84
CA ALA A 76 -10.21 -9.34 -11.66
C ALA A 76 -10.01 -7.96 -11.02
N GLY A 77 -9.53 -6.99 -11.82
CA GLY A 77 -9.20 -5.64 -11.34
C GLY A 77 -7.86 -5.53 -10.63
N ALA A 78 -7.01 -6.56 -10.66
CA ALA A 78 -5.66 -6.53 -10.13
C ALA A 78 -4.64 -7.07 -11.16
N ALA A 79 -3.44 -6.50 -11.18
CA ALA A 79 -2.34 -6.95 -12.02
C ALA A 79 -1.03 -6.95 -11.21
N VAL A 80 -0.23 -8.01 -11.35
CA VAL A 80 1.10 -8.08 -10.74
C VAL A 80 2.02 -7.08 -11.47
N VAL A 81 2.71 -6.23 -10.71
CA VAL A 81 3.60 -5.18 -11.25
C VAL A 81 5.04 -5.27 -10.76
N ASP A 82 5.30 -5.99 -9.68
CA ASP A 82 6.64 -6.30 -9.17
C ASP A 82 6.59 -7.64 -8.44
N THR A 83 7.66 -8.42 -8.52
CA THR A 83 7.78 -9.73 -7.86
C THR A 83 9.17 -9.98 -7.31
N ASP A 84 9.23 -10.77 -6.25
CA ASP A 84 10.43 -11.40 -5.69
C ASP A 84 10.04 -12.82 -5.26
N VAL A 85 10.99 -13.65 -4.82
CA VAL A 85 10.77 -15.05 -4.41
C VAL A 85 9.59 -15.18 -3.44
N GLN A 86 9.48 -14.29 -2.45
CA GLN A 86 8.45 -14.37 -1.40
C GLN A 86 7.46 -13.21 -1.45
N ARG A 87 7.47 -12.37 -2.49
CA ARG A 87 6.65 -11.16 -2.52
C ARG A 87 6.09 -10.86 -3.89
N ALA A 88 4.90 -10.27 -3.91
CA ALA A 88 4.31 -9.74 -5.12
C ALA A 88 3.59 -8.43 -4.81
N THR A 89 3.80 -7.42 -5.65
CA THR A 89 3.03 -6.18 -5.62
C THR A 89 2.00 -6.20 -6.73
N PHE A 90 0.77 -5.88 -6.36
CA PHE A 90 -0.36 -5.76 -7.26
C PHE A 90 -0.73 -4.29 -7.44
N ARG A 91 -0.94 -3.88 -8.70
CA ARG A 91 -1.72 -2.69 -9.03
C ARG A 91 -3.19 -3.09 -9.03
N VAL A 92 -4.04 -2.33 -8.36
CA VAL A 92 -5.50 -2.57 -8.32
C VAL A 92 -6.26 -1.39 -8.93
N SER A 93 -7.43 -1.66 -9.48
CA SER A 93 -8.30 -0.67 -10.13
C SER A 93 -9.73 -0.73 -9.58
N GLY A 94 -10.49 0.35 -9.83
CA GLY A 94 -11.87 0.47 -9.34
C GLY A 94 -11.96 0.61 -7.82
N ILE A 95 -10.96 1.22 -7.19
CA ILE A 95 -10.90 1.49 -5.75
C ILE A 95 -11.19 2.97 -5.53
N PHE A 96 -12.15 3.29 -4.68
CA PHE A 96 -12.54 4.67 -4.38
C PHE A 96 -12.06 5.13 -3.00
N ASP A 97 -11.94 4.20 -2.06
CA ASP A 97 -11.53 4.48 -0.69
C ASP A 97 -10.69 3.35 -0.07
N GLN A 98 -10.38 3.50 1.22
CA GLN A 98 -9.62 2.55 2.00
C GLN A 98 -10.37 1.22 2.25
N ALA A 99 -11.70 1.26 2.36
CA ALA A 99 -12.50 0.06 2.60
C ALA A 99 -12.52 -0.83 1.36
N ASP A 100 -12.67 -0.23 0.18
CA ASP A 100 -12.53 -0.90 -1.12
C ASP A 100 -11.15 -1.55 -1.25
N LEU A 101 -10.09 -0.81 -0.89
CA LEU A 101 -8.71 -1.31 -0.94
C LEU A 101 -8.52 -2.53 -0.04
N SER A 102 -8.99 -2.46 1.22
CA SER A 102 -8.91 -3.57 2.17
C SER A 102 -9.71 -4.79 1.70
N ALA A 103 -10.91 -4.59 1.14
CA ALA A 103 -11.69 -5.67 0.56
C ALA A 103 -10.95 -6.34 -0.61
N ARG A 104 -10.32 -5.54 -1.49
CA ARG A 104 -9.52 -6.04 -2.60
C ARG A 104 -8.27 -6.80 -2.12
N ALA A 105 -7.60 -6.30 -1.09
CA ALA A 105 -6.42 -6.94 -0.50
C ALA A 105 -6.78 -8.30 0.13
N LYS A 106 -7.90 -8.40 0.84
CA LYS A 106 -8.43 -9.67 1.38
C LYS A 106 -8.76 -10.66 0.26
N ALA A 107 -9.36 -10.20 -0.83
CA ALA A 107 -9.64 -11.06 -1.98
C ALA A 107 -8.35 -11.57 -2.66
N LEU A 108 -7.32 -10.72 -2.75
CA LEU A 108 -6.00 -11.11 -3.24
C LEU A 108 -5.35 -12.15 -2.32
N GLN A 109 -5.40 -11.95 -0.99
CA GLN A 109 -4.90 -12.92 -0.01
C GLN A 109 -5.63 -14.27 -0.13
N ALA A 110 -6.95 -14.26 -0.28
CA ALA A 110 -7.74 -15.49 -0.45
C ALA A 110 -7.35 -16.27 -1.71
N ALA A 111 -7.00 -15.57 -2.80
CA ALA A 111 -6.49 -16.17 -4.03
C ALA A 111 -5.01 -16.63 -3.93
N ASN A 112 -4.32 -16.25 -2.87
CA ASN A 112 -2.88 -16.48 -2.66
C ASN A 112 -2.63 -17.03 -1.24
N PRO A 113 -2.98 -18.30 -0.98
CA PRO A 113 -2.83 -18.90 0.35
C PRO A 113 -1.39 -18.81 0.88
N GLY A 114 -1.26 -18.63 2.19
CA GLY A 114 0.04 -18.48 2.87
C GLY A 114 0.64 -17.08 2.80
N ALA A 115 0.07 -16.15 2.03
CA ALA A 115 0.49 -14.75 2.05
C ALA A 115 -0.14 -13.98 3.21
N ASP A 116 0.62 -13.08 3.81
CA ASP A 116 0.09 -11.87 4.45
C ASP A 116 -0.08 -10.78 3.40
N TYR A 117 -1.10 -9.92 3.56
CA TYR A 117 -1.22 -8.69 2.77
C TYR A 117 -0.83 -7.46 3.59
N TYR A 118 -0.33 -6.46 2.87
CA TYR A 118 0.06 -5.16 3.40
C TYR A 118 -0.52 -4.07 2.52
N LEU A 119 -0.94 -2.98 3.15
CA LEU A 119 -1.31 -1.78 2.42
C LEU A 119 -0.07 -0.95 2.14
N VAL A 120 0.03 -0.46 0.91
CA VAL A 120 1.17 0.32 0.47
C VAL A 120 1.00 1.78 0.85
N LEU A 121 2.03 2.34 1.45
CA LEU A 121 2.10 3.74 1.86
C LEU A 121 3.26 4.44 1.16
N TYR A 122 3.08 5.75 0.93
CA TYR A 122 4.13 6.64 0.46
C TYR A 122 4.15 7.92 1.28
N GLU A 123 5.33 8.54 1.42
CA GLU A 123 5.41 9.91 1.92
C GLU A 123 4.69 10.87 0.94
N PRO A 124 3.83 11.78 1.43
CA PRO A 124 3.12 12.74 0.59
C PRO A 124 4.07 13.58 -0.27
N GLY A 125 3.76 13.70 -1.56
CA GLY A 125 4.55 14.49 -2.51
C GLY A 125 5.90 13.87 -2.90
N ARG A 126 6.27 12.70 -2.37
CA ARG A 126 7.46 11.96 -2.84
C ARG A 126 7.12 11.11 -4.07
N PRO A 127 8.10 10.88 -4.98
CA PRO A 127 7.92 9.92 -6.05
C PRO A 127 7.58 8.52 -5.51
N ARG A 128 6.54 7.88 -6.05
CA ARG A 128 6.17 6.50 -5.72
C ARG A 128 7.14 5.52 -6.40
N THR A 129 8.03 4.93 -5.62
CA THR A 129 9.08 4.00 -6.09
C THR A 129 9.26 2.87 -5.09
N LYS A 130 9.95 1.79 -5.49
CA LYS A 130 10.28 0.68 -4.57
C LYS A 130 11.06 1.13 -3.33
N ALA A 131 11.88 2.18 -3.43
CA ALA A 131 12.68 2.70 -2.31
C ALA A 131 11.86 3.57 -1.33
N THR A 132 10.88 4.31 -1.85
CA THR A 132 10.00 5.19 -1.06
C THR A 132 8.77 4.47 -0.54
N ARG A 133 8.50 3.25 -1.03
CA ARG A 133 7.43 2.39 -0.55
C ARG A 133 7.59 2.06 0.93
N ARG A 134 6.50 2.15 1.67
CA ARG A 134 6.34 1.59 3.01
C ARG A 134 5.14 0.65 3.04
N LEU A 135 5.12 -0.28 3.99
CA LEU A 135 4.11 -1.32 4.07
C LEU A 135 3.50 -1.29 5.46
N LEU A 136 2.21 -0.94 5.53
CA LEU A 136 1.45 -0.96 6.76
C LEU A 136 1.16 -2.41 7.15
N THR A 137 1.54 -2.79 8.37
CA THR A 137 1.29 -4.13 8.90
C THR A 137 0.05 -4.15 9.80
N ARG A 138 -0.33 -5.33 10.28
CA ARG A 138 -1.37 -5.51 11.29
C ARG A 138 -0.87 -5.27 12.72
N GLU A 139 0.43 -5.05 12.90
CA GLU A 139 1.04 -4.97 14.22
C GLU A 139 0.98 -3.55 14.77
N VAL A 140 0.66 -3.43 16.05
CA VAL A 140 0.72 -2.20 16.83
C VAL A 140 1.73 -2.37 17.94
N ALA A 141 2.71 -1.49 17.96
CA ALA A 141 3.65 -1.35 19.05
C ALA A 141 3.02 -0.53 20.17
N MET A 142 3.17 -0.98 21.42
CA MET A 142 2.84 -0.20 22.62
C MET A 142 4.02 -0.19 23.60
N LEU A 143 4.19 0.94 24.28
CA LEU A 143 5.06 1.11 25.43
C LEU A 143 4.20 1.45 26.63
N LEU A 144 4.31 0.65 27.69
CA LEU A 144 3.49 0.80 28.90
C LEU A 144 4.29 1.42 30.05
N ASP A 145 3.61 2.10 30.97
CA ASP A 145 4.20 2.51 32.24
C ASP A 145 4.61 1.29 33.07
N PRO A 146 5.72 1.37 33.83
CA PRO A 146 6.23 0.23 34.58
C PRO A 146 5.17 -0.32 35.54
N GLY A 147 4.97 -1.64 35.52
CA GLY A 147 3.96 -2.32 36.35
C GLY A 147 2.53 -2.27 35.80
N THR A 148 2.29 -1.60 34.68
CA THR A 148 0.99 -1.63 33.99
C THR A 148 0.75 -3.01 33.37
N SER A 149 -0.44 -3.57 33.58
CA SER A 149 -0.84 -4.84 32.96
C SER A 149 -1.19 -4.64 31.47
N PRO A 150 -0.51 -5.31 30.53
CA PRO A 150 -0.85 -5.25 29.11
C PRO A 150 -2.26 -5.81 28.84
N GLN A 151 -2.66 -6.87 29.55
CA GLN A 151 -3.98 -7.47 29.40
C GLN A 151 -5.08 -6.51 29.88
N GLY A 152 -4.82 -5.75 30.95
CA GLY A 152 -5.74 -4.71 31.43
C GLY A 152 -5.92 -3.57 30.42
N VAL A 153 -4.84 -3.12 29.78
CA VAL A 153 -4.89 -2.10 28.72
C VAL A 153 -5.68 -2.57 27.50
N LEU A 154 -5.51 -3.84 27.12
CA LEU A 154 -6.18 -4.45 25.96
C LEU A 154 -7.63 -4.86 26.21
N ALA A 155 -8.11 -4.79 27.47
CA ALA A 155 -9.44 -5.25 27.82
C ALA A 155 -10.53 -4.47 27.04
N GLY A 156 -11.36 -5.22 26.30
CA GLY A 156 -12.45 -4.68 25.49
C GLY A 156 -12.03 -4.04 24.16
N LEU A 157 -10.75 -4.15 23.77
CA LEU A 157 -10.28 -3.70 22.47
C LEU A 157 -10.31 -4.85 21.44
N PRO A 158 -10.60 -4.56 20.17
CA PRO A 158 -10.42 -5.53 19.10
C PRO A 158 -8.92 -5.79 18.89
N GLY A 159 -8.50 -7.04 18.97
CA GLY A 159 -7.09 -7.39 18.79
C GLY A 159 -6.81 -8.84 19.17
N GLY A 160 -5.73 -9.37 18.62
CA GLY A 160 -5.19 -10.69 18.94
C GLY A 160 -3.72 -10.60 19.32
N GLY A 161 -3.14 -11.74 19.69
CA GLY A 161 -1.70 -11.96 19.81
C GLY A 161 -0.93 -10.86 20.55
N LEU A 162 -0.78 -10.99 21.87
CA LEU A 162 0.12 -10.14 22.64
C LEU A 162 1.51 -10.80 22.72
N ARG A 163 2.55 -10.07 22.32
CA ARG A 163 3.94 -10.50 22.49
C ARG A 163 4.80 -9.41 23.10
N ALA A 164 5.68 -9.77 24.02
CA ALA A 164 6.71 -8.87 24.51
C ALA A 164 7.76 -8.59 23.42
N VAL A 165 8.37 -7.42 23.46
CA VAL A 165 9.45 -7.03 22.53
C VAL A 165 10.79 -7.31 23.20
N PRO A 166 11.60 -8.25 22.68
CA PRO A 166 12.90 -8.54 23.27
C PRO A 166 13.79 -7.29 23.33
N GLY A 167 14.33 -7.01 24.51
CA GLY A 167 15.24 -5.86 24.73
C GLY A 167 14.57 -4.50 24.93
N VAL A 168 13.23 -4.43 24.96
CA VAL A 168 12.48 -3.20 25.25
C VAL A 168 11.65 -3.41 26.51
N ALA A 169 12.04 -2.78 27.61
CA ALA A 169 11.30 -2.86 28.86
C ALA A 169 9.88 -2.27 28.69
N ASP A 170 8.88 -2.99 29.20
CA ASP A 170 7.46 -2.64 29.07
C ASP A 170 6.98 -2.43 27.62
N GLY A 171 7.70 -2.99 26.65
CA GLY A 171 7.38 -2.93 25.23
C GLY A 171 6.65 -4.18 24.75
N TYR A 172 5.51 -3.97 24.09
CA TYR A 172 4.67 -5.05 23.60
C TYR A 172 4.17 -4.79 22.19
N VAL A 173 3.96 -5.86 21.43
CA VAL A 173 3.23 -5.82 20.16
C VAL A 173 1.90 -6.53 20.34
N VAL A 174 0.85 -5.91 19.81
CA VAL A 174 -0.47 -6.50 19.64
C VAL A 174 -0.81 -6.53 18.14
N GLU A 175 -1.60 -7.50 17.72
CA GLU A 175 -1.98 -7.69 16.33
C GLU A 175 -3.44 -7.30 16.11
N ALA A 176 -3.68 -6.35 15.22
CA ALA A 176 -5.02 -5.99 14.77
C ALA A 176 -5.56 -7.01 13.75
N ALA A 177 -6.88 -6.95 13.50
CA ALA A 177 -7.52 -7.81 12.52
C ALA A 177 -7.01 -7.56 11.08
N GLU A 178 -6.68 -6.31 10.75
CA GLU A 178 -6.20 -5.89 9.44
C GLU A 178 -5.31 -4.63 9.50
N PRO A 179 -4.54 -4.30 8.45
CA PRO A 179 -3.57 -3.21 8.50
C PRO A 179 -4.17 -1.85 8.84
N LEU A 180 -5.35 -1.49 8.33
CA LEU A 180 -6.00 -0.22 8.71
C LEU A 180 -6.50 -0.23 10.15
N ALA A 181 -7.02 -1.36 10.62
CA ALA A 181 -7.44 -1.50 12.01
C ALA A 181 -6.27 -1.34 12.99
N ALA A 182 -5.02 -1.53 12.55
CA ALA A 182 -3.84 -1.24 13.36
C ALA A 182 -3.68 0.27 13.64
N VAL A 183 -4.10 1.14 12.71
CA VAL A 183 -4.07 2.59 12.91
C VAL A 183 -5.09 2.98 13.98
N GLU A 184 -6.34 2.52 13.83
CA GLU A 184 -7.42 2.77 14.79
C GLU A 184 -7.09 2.22 16.17
N LEU A 185 -6.59 0.97 16.25
CA LEU A 185 -6.18 0.36 17.52
C LEU A 185 -5.05 1.17 18.19
N ALA A 186 -4.11 1.70 17.43
CA ALA A 186 -3.05 2.54 17.99
C ALA A 186 -3.60 3.87 18.54
N ASP A 187 -4.59 4.48 17.88
CA ASP A 187 -5.29 5.67 18.37
C ASP A 187 -6.01 5.40 19.68
N GLU A 188 -6.75 4.29 19.76
CA GLU A 188 -7.47 3.90 20.98
C GLU A 188 -6.52 3.56 22.13
N LEU A 189 -5.43 2.84 21.86
CA LEU A 189 -4.42 2.50 22.86
C LEU A 189 -3.75 3.74 23.45
N ARG A 190 -3.47 4.77 22.64
CA ARG A 190 -2.91 6.04 23.13
C ARG A 190 -3.81 6.77 24.13
N GLN A 191 -5.11 6.49 24.12
CA GLN A 191 -6.06 7.08 25.06
C GLN A 191 -6.19 6.28 26.37
N ARG A 192 -5.56 5.11 26.47
CA ARG A 192 -5.62 4.28 27.68
C ARG A 192 -4.62 4.75 28.73
N GLY A 193 -5.05 4.78 29.99
CA GLY A 193 -4.15 5.03 31.12
C GLY A 193 -3.07 3.95 31.21
N GLY A 194 -1.83 4.36 31.50
CA GLY A 194 -0.68 3.47 31.56
C GLY A 194 -0.03 3.16 30.21
N VAL A 195 -0.52 3.73 29.10
CA VAL A 195 0.13 3.65 27.79
C VAL A 195 0.93 4.92 27.53
N ARG A 196 2.26 4.82 27.48
CA ARG A 196 3.14 5.95 27.14
C ARG A 196 3.11 6.28 25.66
N ASN A 197 3.09 5.23 24.83
CA ASN A 197 3.05 5.39 23.38
C ASN A 197 2.42 4.16 22.72
N ALA A 198 1.71 4.38 21.61
CA ALA A 198 1.18 3.33 20.76
C ALA A 198 1.14 3.78 19.29
N TYR A 199 1.63 2.92 18.39
CA TYR A 199 1.72 3.23 16.97
C TYR A 199 1.69 1.98 16.10
N PRO A 200 1.08 2.05 14.90
CA PRO A 200 1.15 0.96 13.94
C PRO A 200 2.59 0.78 13.46
N LEU A 201 2.98 -0.47 13.23
CA LEU A 201 4.30 -0.79 12.70
C LEU A 201 4.27 -0.82 11.17
N LEU A 202 5.36 -0.32 10.58
CA LEU A 202 5.65 -0.50 9.17
C LEU A 202 6.61 -1.68 8.98
N LYS A 203 6.46 -2.45 7.90
CA LYS A 203 7.41 -3.53 7.60
C LYS A 203 8.82 -2.92 7.52
N ARG A 204 9.76 -3.50 8.28
CA ARG A 204 11.17 -3.06 8.46
C ARG A 204 11.38 -1.87 9.41
N GLN A 205 10.33 -1.23 9.91
CA GLN A 205 10.45 -0.27 11.01
C GLN A 205 10.24 -1.03 12.32
N GLN A 206 11.30 -1.09 13.12
CA GLN A 206 11.27 -1.70 14.45
C GLN A 206 10.96 -0.63 15.50
N PHE A 207 10.63 -1.07 16.72
CA PHE A 207 10.58 -0.18 17.88
C PHE A 207 11.78 0.77 17.87
N PRO A 208 11.57 2.09 18.08
CA PRO A 208 12.66 2.98 18.42
C PRO A 208 13.39 2.38 19.62
N ARG A 209 14.69 2.14 19.47
CA ARG A 209 15.56 1.70 20.57
C ARG A 209 15.78 2.85 21.53
#